data_AF-M1D4Q2-F1
#
_entry.id   AF-M1D4Q2-F1
#
_cell.length_a   1.000
_cell.length_b   1.000
_cell.length_c   1.000
_cell.angle_alpha   90.00
_cell.angle_beta   90.00
_cell.angle_gamma   90.00
#
_symmetry.space_group_name_H-M   'P 1'
#
loop_
_entity.id
_entity.type
_entity.pdbx_description
1 polymer ?
#
loop_
_entity_poly.entity_id
_entity_poly.type
_entity_poly.pdbx_seq_one_letter_code
_entity_poly.pdbx_strand_id
1 'polypeptide(L)'
;MESCDCIEALLPTGDLLVKYQYLSDFFIAVAYFSIPLELIYFVHKSACFPYRWVLMQFGAFIVLCGATHFISLWTFFMHSKTVAVVMTISKMLTAAVSCITALMLVHIIPDLLSVKTRELFLKTRAEELDKEMGLIIRQEETGRHVRMLTHEIRSTLDRHTILKTTLVELGRTLDLAECALWMPCQGGLTLQLSHNLNNLIPLGSTVPINLPIINEIFSSPEAIQIPHTNPLARMRNTVGRYIPPEVVAVRVPLLHLSSFTNDWAELSTRSYAVMVLVLPMNGLRKWREHELELVQVVADQVLIANFILLLTS
;
A
#
# COMPACT_ATOMS: atom_id res chain seq x y z
N MET A 1 81.26 -74.00 31.89
CA MET A 1 82.01 -73.41 30.75
C MET A 1 81.07 -73.49 29.58
N GLU A 2 80.19 -72.49 29.47
CA GLU A 2 79.16 -72.35 28.45
C GLU A 2 78.94 -70.85 28.25
N SER A 3 78.99 -70.46 26.99
CA SER A 3 78.72 -69.13 26.46
C SER A 3 77.23 -68.82 26.55
N CYS A 4 76.84 -67.57 26.88
CA CYS A 4 75.67 -66.97 26.22
C CYS A 4 75.65 -65.44 26.37
N ASP A 5 75.64 -64.82 25.20
CA ASP A 5 75.54 -63.41 24.86
C ASP A 5 74.43 -62.64 25.57
N CYS A 6 74.75 -61.45 26.07
CA CYS A 6 73.78 -60.38 26.35
C CYS A 6 74.39 -58.97 26.12
N ILE A 7 75.37 -58.83 25.20
CA ILE A 7 75.84 -57.52 24.70
C ILE A 7 75.25 -57.31 23.30
N GLU A 8 73.92 -57.41 23.13
CA GLU A 8 73.30 -57.09 21.84
C GLU A 8 71.77 -56.88 21.95
N ALA A 9 71.30 -55.83 22.66
CA ALA A 9 69.87 -55.48 22.58
C ALA A 9 69.48 -54.03 22.96
N LEU A 10 70.33 -53.26 23.65
CA LEU A 10 69.93 -51.92 24.15
C LEU A 10 70.54 -50.73 23.40
N LEU A 11 71.16 -50.97 22.24
CA LEU A 11 71.76 -49.95 21.39
C LEU A 11 71.01 -49.62 20.08
N PRO A 12 70.13 -50.47 19.48
CA PRO A 12 69.44 -50.10 18.24
C PRO A 12 68.17 -49.25 18.45
N THR A 13 67.57 -49.27 19.64
CA THR A 13 66.36 -48.50 19.97
C THR A 13 66.66 -47.02 20.20
N GLY A 14 67.82 -46.68 20.74
CA GLY A 14 68.24 -45.29 20.95
C GLY A 14 68.41 -44.52 19.64
N ASP A 15 69.08 -45.13 18.67
CA ASP A 15 69.34 -44.51 17.36
C ASP A 15 68.07 -44.32 16.53
N LEU A 16 67.16 -45.30 16.55
CA LEU A 16 65.86 -45.18 15.90
C LEU A 16 65.02 -44.07 16.55
N LEU A 17 64.95 -44.04 17.89
CA LEU A 17 64.15 -43.05 18.62
C LEU A 17 64.66 -41.63 18.40
N VAL A 18 65.99 -41.43 18.37
CA VAL A 18 66.61 -40.14 18.03
C VAL A 18 66.31 -39.73 16.59
N LYS A 19 66.36 -40.68 15.63
CA LYS A 19 66.05 -40.41 14.23
C LYS A 19 64.58 -40.04 14.00
N TYR A 20 63.65 -40.69 14.71
CA TYR A 20 62.24 -40.31 14.69
C TYR A 20 62.02 -38.94 15.33
N GLN A 21 62.63 -38.67 16.48
CA GLN A 21 62.54 -37.37 17.14
C GLN A 21 63.03 -36.23 16.22
N TYR A 22 64.15 -36.44 15.54
CA TYR A 22 64.70 -35.49 14.57
C TYR A 22 63.75 -35.25 13.39
N LEU A 23 63.21 -36.32 12.81
CA LEU A 23 62.30 -36.20 11.67
C LEU A 23 60.99 -35.50 12.07
N SER A 24 60.46 -35.82 13.25
CA SER A 24 59.28 -35.17 13.83
C SER A 24 59.51 -33.69 14.11
N ASP A 25 60.60 -33.32 14.78
CA ASP A 25 60.93 -31.91 15.07
C ASP A 25 61.11 -31.08 13.77
N PHE A 26 61.64 -31.70 12.71
CA PHE A 26 61.75 -31.06 11.39
C PHE A 26 60.39 -30.78 10.74
N PHE A 27 59.50 -31.77 10.68
CA PHE A 27 58.17 -31.57 10.10
C PHE A 27 57.31 -30.61 10.93
N ILE A 28 57.44 -30.64 12.26
CA ILE A 28 56.74 -29.71 13.16
C ILE A 28 57.24 -28.27 12.91
N ALA A 29 58.56 -28.06 12.79
CA ALA A 29 59.11 -26.75 12.48
C ALA A 29 58.56 -26.21 11.14
N VAL A 30 58.60 -27.02 10.08
CA VAL A 30 58.07 -26.63 8.76
C VAL A 30 56.58 -26.28 8.82
N ALA A 31 55.77 -27.11 9.48
CA ALA A 31 54.34 -26.84 9.66
C ALA A 31 54.10 -25.53 10.42
N TYR A 32 54.86 -25.27 11.47
CA TYR A 32 54.71 -24.06 12.30
C TYR A 32 55.21 -22.79 11.61
N PHE A 33 56.07 -22.87 10.60
CA PHE A 33 56.37 -21.73 9.72
C PHE A 33 55.35 -21.57 8.58
N SER A 34 54.70 -22.65 8.12
CA SER A 34 53.71 -22.61 7.04
C SER A 34 52.36 -22.02 7.48
N ILE A 35 51.84 -22.41 8.64
CA ILE A 35 50.52 -21.96 9.14
C ILE A 35 50.43 -20.42 9.28
N PRO A 36 51.44 -19.71 9.82
CA PRO A 36 51.44 -18.25 9.88
C PRO A 36 51.47 -17.57 8.51
N LEU A 37 52.15 -18.16 7.51
CA LEU A 37 52.19 -17.63 6.15
C LEU A 37 50.80 -17.66 5.50
N GLU A 38 50.07 -18.77 5.67
CA GLU A 38 48.69 -18.91 5.18
C GLU A 38 47.73 -17.93 5.87
N LEU A 39 47.88 -17.75 7.19
CA LEU A 39 47.13 -16.75 7.98
C LEU A 39 47.39 -15.32 7.48
N ILE A 40 48.64 -14.95 7.22
CA ILE A 40 48.99 -13.61 6.70
C ILE A 40 48.38 -13.40 5.31
N TYR A 41 48.45 -14.38 4.43
CA TYR A 41 47.82 -14.32 3.10
C TYR A 41 46.30 -14.12 3.19
N PHE A 42 45.63 -14.88 4.06
CA PHE A 42 44.19 -14.76 4.30
C PHE A 42 43.79 -13.38 4.83
N VAL A 43 44.53 -12.83 5.80
CA VAL A 43 44.29 -11.49 6.37
C VAL A 43 44.52 -10.38 5.35
N HIS A 44 45.53 -10.52 4.49
CA HIS A 44 45.80 -9.55 3.45
C HIS A 44 44.70 -9.52 2.38
N LYS A 45 44.12 -10.69 2.06
CA LYS A 45 43.03 -10.80 1.09
C LYS A 45 41.65 -10.40 1.66
N SER A 46 41.42 -10.68 2.95
CA SER A 46 40.17 -10.33 3.64
C SER A 46 40.23 -8.89 4.18
N ALA A 47 39.73 -7.93 3.40
CA ALA A 47 39.76 -6.49 3.73
C ALA A 47 38.96 -6.09 4.99
N CYS A 48 38.15 -6.99 5.56
CA CYS A 48 37.18 -6.68 6.60
C CYS A 48 37.33 -7.59 7.84
N PHE A 49 38.53 -7.65 8.42
CA PHE A 49 38.73 -8.35 9.70
C PHE A 49 39.11 -7.36 10.81
N PRO A 50 38.22 -7.08 11.78
CA PRO A 50 38.45 -6.07 12.82
C PRO A 50 39.55 -6.43 13.83
N TYR A 51 39.99 -7.70 13.88
CA TYR A 51 40.92 -8.22 14.91
C TYR A 51 42.30 -8.63 14.35
N ARG A 52 42.86 -7.84 13.42
CA ARG A 52 44.18 -8.12 12.80
C ARG A 52 45.31 -8.34 13.82
N TRP A 53 45.30 -7.61 14.92
CA TRP A 53 46.30 -7.70 15.99
C TRP A 53 46.33 -9.07 16.68
N VAL A 54 45.17 -9.70 16.87
CA VAL A 54 45.05 -11.03 17.50
C VAL A 54 45.67 -12.10 16.60
N LEU A 55 45.41 -12.02 15.30
CA LEU A 55 45.98 -12.93 14.30
C LEU A 55 47.49 -12.77 14.20
N MET A 56 48.02 -11.54 14.33
CA MET A 56 49.47 -11.33 14.42
C MET A 56 50.08 -11.94 15.69
N GLN A 57 49.42 -11.80 16.85
CA GLN A 57 49.91 -12.41 18.09
C GLN A 57 49.85 -13.95 18.05
N PHE A 58 48.79 -14.51 17.47
CA PHE A 58 48.66 -15.96 17.27
C PHE A 58 49.71 -16.49 16.29
N GLY A 59 49.94 -15.78 15.18
CA GLY A 59 51.02 -16.10 14.24
C GLY A 59 52.40 -16.03 14.91
N ALA A 60 52.67 -14.99 15.69
CA ALA A 60 53.92 -14.85 16.44
C ALA A 60 54.13 -15.98 17.46
N PHE A 61 53.08 -16.40 18.16
CA PHE A 61 53.11 -17.54 19.08
C PHE A 61 53.48 -18.85 18.35
N ILE A 62 52.84 -19.15 17.21
CA ILE A 62 53.12 -20.36 16.42
C ILE A 62 54.56 -20.34 15.90
N VAL A 63 55.04 -19.19 15.39
CA VAL A 63 56.44 -19.03 14.93
C VAL A 63 57.43 -19.26 16.06
N LEU A 64 57.18 -18.71 17.25
CA LEU A 64 58.05 -18.90 18.42
C LEU A 64 58.10 -20.36 18.86
N CYS A 65 56.96 -21.05 18.87
CA CYS A 65 56.90 -22.49 19.10
C CYS A 65 57.71 -23.25 18.04
N GLY A 66 57.58 -22.90 16.75
CA GLY A 66 58.34 -23.51 15.65
C GLY A 66 59.84 -23.30 15.77
N ALA A 67 60.26 -22.11 16.23
CA ALA A 67 61.65 -21.78 16.49
C ALA A 67 62.24 -22.68 17.59
N THR A 68 61.48 -23.04 18.64
CA THR A 68 61.97 -23.97 19.67
C THR A 68 62.26 -25.37 19.12
N HIS A 69 61.44 -25.89 18.20
CA HIS A 69 61.70 -27.17 17.53
C HIS A 69 62.89 -27.07 16.56
N PHE A 70 63.03 -25.95 15.85
CA PHE A 70 64.18 -25.71 14.99
C PHE A 70 65.50 -25.64 15.78
N ILE A 71 65.49 -24.98 16.95
CA ILE A 71 66.64 -24.93 17.86
C ILE A 71 66.94 -26.33 18.44
N SER A 72 65.92 -27.14 18.73
CA SER A 72 66.08 -28.55 19.14
C SER A 72 66.87 -29.34 18.11
N LEU A 73 66.50 -29.26 16.82
CA LEU A 73 67.22 -29.90 15.71
C LEU A 73 68.68 -29.43 15.61
N TRP A 74 68.91 -28.13 15.76
CA TRP A 74 70.25 -27.55 15.70
C TRP A 74 71.14 -27.98 16.88
N THR A 75 70.53 -28.19 18.06
CA THR A 75 71.23 -28.64 19.27
C THR A 75 71.79 -30.06 19.12
N PHE A 76 71.17 -30.91 18.30
CA PHE A 76 71.68 -32.25 17.98
C PHE A 76 73.00 -32.21 17.20
N PHE A 77 73.23 -31.19 16.39
CA PHE A 77 74.46 -31.05 15.60
C PHE A 77 75.59 -30.33 16.36
N MET A 78 75.27 -29.41 17.27
CA MET A 78 76.26 -28.54 17.95
C MET A 78 75.96 -28.40 19.45
N HIS A 79 76.72 -29.10 20.29
CA HIS A 79 76.58 -29.03 21.75
C HIS A 79 77.34 -27.84 22.33
N SER A 80 76.78 -26.63 22.21
CA SER A 80 77.37 -25.39 22.74
C SER A 80 76.46 -24.72 23.77
N LYS A 81 77.05 -24.18 24.85
CA LYS A 81 76.32 -23.45 25.91
C LYS A 81 75.49 -22.28 25.36
N THR A 82 75.89 -21.71 24.24
CA THR A 82 75.15 -20.64 23.54
C THR A 82 73.76 -21.12 23.06
N VAL A 83 73.63 -22.36 22.60
CA VAL A 83 72.35 -22.91 22.09
C VAL A 83 71.36 -23.12 23.23
N ALA A 84 71.82 -23.57 24.40
CA ALA A 84 71.00 -23.72 25.59
C ALA A 84 70.43 -22.38 26.10
N VAL A 85 71.21 -21.29 26.02
CA VAL A 85 70.75 -19.94 26.36
C VAL A 85 69.67 -19.46 25.38
N VAL A 86 69.86 -19.65 24.08
CA VAL A 86 68.89 -19.27 23.05
C VAL A 86 67.58 -20.05 23.20
N MET A 87 67.64 -21.34 23.49
CA MET A 87 66.46 -22.17 23.77
C MET A 87 65.68 -21.66 24.99
N THR A 88 66.39 -21.28 26.05
CA THR A 88 65.78 -20.76 27.28
C THR A 88 65.08 -19.42 27.02
N ILE A 89 65.71 -18.51 26.28
CA ILE A 89 65.13 -17.22 25.88
C ILE A 89 63.90 -17.43 25.00
N SER A 90 63.97 -18.33 24.02
CA SER A 90 62.85 -18.64 23.13
C SER A 90 61.64 -19.20 23.89
N LYS A 91 61.87 -20.11 24.87
CA LYS A 91 60.80 -20.62 25.75
C LYS A 91 60.17 -19.53 26.61
N MET A 92 60.98 -18.63 27.18
CA MET A 92 60.47 -17.51 27.99
C MET A 92 59.63 -16.54 27.15
N LEU A 93 60.09 -16.21 25.94
CA LEU A 93 59.35 -15.35 25.01
C LEU A 93 58.03 -16.01 24.58
N THR A 94 58.04 -17.31 24.31
CA THR A 94 56.84 -18.10 23.98
C THR A 94 55.83 -18.08 25.12
N ALA A 95 56.29 -18.28 26.37
CA ALA A 95 55.43 -18.23 27.55
C ALA A 95 54.81 -16.83 27.74
N ALA A 96 55.60 -15.76 27.54
CA ALA A 96 55.11 -14.39 27.63
C ALA A 96 54.03 -14.09 26.57
N VAL A 97 54.28 -14.43 25.30
CA VAL A 97 53.31 -14.24 24.21
C VAL A 97 52.06 -15.09 24.42
N SER A 98 52.20 -16.32 24.93
CA SER A 98 51.06 -17.19 25.27
C SER A 98 50.17 -16.59 26.38
N CYS A 99 50.77 -15.95 27.38
CA CYS A 99 50.03 -15.31 28.46
C CYS A 99 49.26 -14.07 27.94
N ILE A 100 49.91 -13.25 27.13
CA ILE A 100 49.29 -12.05 26.53
C ILE A 100 48.13 -12.42 25.61
N THR A 101 48.30 -13.44 24.75
CA THR A 101 47.25 -13.94 23.86
C THR A 101 46.05 -14.49 24.63
N ALA A 102 46.28 -15.24 25.71
CA ALA A 102 45.20 -15.75 26.56
C ALA A 102 44.37 -14.63 27.20
N LEU A 103 45.02 -13.59 27.73
CA LEU A 103 44.33 -12.43 28.32
C LEU A 103 43.52 -11.64 27.28
N MET A 104 44.08 -11.43 26.09
CA MET A 104 43.39 -10.75 24.99
C MET A 104 42.16 -11.54 24.52
N LEU A 105 42.26 -12.87 24.44
CA LEU A 105 41.17 -13.73 23.96
C LEU A 105 39.94 -13.66 24.88
N VAL A 106 40.14 -13.56 26.20
CA VAL A 106 39.05 -13.39 27.18
C VAL A 106 38.24 -12.12 26.91
N HIS A 107 38.87 -11.04 26.44
CA HIS A 107 38.20 -9.78 26.12
C HIS A 107 37.54 -9.78 24.75
N ILE A 108 38.10 -10.49 23.77
CA ILE A 108 37.64 -10.46 22.37
C ILE A 108 36.48 -11.44 22.13
N ILE A 109 36.41 -12.57 22.83
CA ILE A 109 35.29 -13.52 22.75
C ILE A 109 33.92 -12.85 23.00
N PRO A 110 33.70 -12.08 24.09
CA PRO A 110 32.41 -11.43 24.33
C PRO A 110 32.06 -10.39 23.26
N ASP A 111 33.04 -9.65 22.73
CA ASP A 111 32.81 -8.68 21.65
C ASP A 111 32.34 -9.35 20.36
N LEU A 112 32.98 -10.46 19.96
CA LEU A 112 32.60 -11.22 18.77
C LEU A 112 31.18 -11.79 18.87
N LEU A 113 30.81 -12.26 20.07
CA LEU A 113 29.47 -12.74 20.37
C LEU A 113 28.45 -11.58 20.36
N SER A 114 28.82 -10.40 20.88
CA SER A 114 27.93 -9.24 20.93
C SER A 114 27.56 -8.72 19.52
N VAL A 115 28.50 -8.73 18.57
CA VAL A 115 28.26 -8.28 17.18
C VAL A 115 27.29 -9.22 16.47
N LYS A 116 27.51 -10.53 16.57
CA LYS A 116 26.63 -11.54 15.97
C LYS A 116 25.22 -11.51 16.60
N THR A 117 25.13 -11.24 17.89
CA THR A 117 23.85 -11.07 18.59
C THR A 117 23.12 -9.81 18.13
N ARG A 118 23.85 -8.70 17.92
CA ARG A 118 23.29 -7.44 17.44
C ARG A 118 22.79 -7.53 16.00
N GLU A 119 23.51 -8.22 15.13
CA GLU A 119 23.09 -8.49 13.76
C GLU A 119 21.81 -9.33 13.73
N LEU A 120 21.75 -10.39 14.54
CA LEU A 120 20.56 -11.23 14.66
C LEU A 120 19.35 -10.42 15.19
N PHE A 121 19.55 -9.59 16.22
CA PHE A 121 18.51 -8.76 16.79
C PHE A 121 17.97 -7.74 15.78
N LEU A 122 18.84 -7.07 15.02
CA LEU A 122 18.44 -6.13 13.97
C LEU A 122 17.64 -6.82 12.88
N LYS A 123 18.03 -8.03 12.48
CA LYS A 123 17.29 -8.82 11.48
C LYS A 123 15.89 -9.22 11.97
N THR A 124 15.78 -9.69 13.22
CA THR A 124 14.48 -10.02 13.81
C THR A 124 13.57 -8.80 13.91
N ARG A 125 14.11 -7.64 14.30
CA ARG A 125 13.35 -6.38 14.36
C ARG A 125 12.89 -5.92 12.97
N ALA A 126 13.72 -6.05 11.95
CA ALA A 126 13.33 -5.72 10.57
C ALA A 126 12.21 -6.64 10.07
N GLU A 127 12.28 -7.94 10.35
CA GLU A 127 11.23 -8.91 9.99
C GLU A 127 9.92 -8.67 10.77
N GLU A 128 10.00 -8.20 12.01
CA GLU A 128 8.84 -7.81 12.82
C GLU A 128 8.16 -6.56 12.25
N LEU A 129 8.95 -5.55 11.88
CA LEU A 129 8.45 -4.30 11.30
C LEU A 129 7.81 -4.52 9.91
N ASP A 130 8.39 -5.42 9.10
CA ASP A 130 7.84 -5.77 7.77
C ASP A 130 6.48 -6.48 7.87
N LYS A 131 6.29 -7.32 8.91
CA LYS A 131 4.99 -7.95 9.20
C LYS A 131 3.94 -6.93 9.64
N GLU A 132 4.30 -5.99 10.52
CA GLU A 132 3.38 -4.93 10.95
C GLU A 132 2.97 -4.01 9.77
N MET A 133 3.93 -3.62 8.93
CA MET A 133 3.68 -2.83 7.73
C MET A 133 2.74 -3.54 6.76
N GLY A 134 2.92 -4.84 6.54
CA GLY A 134 2.06 -5.65 5.67
C GLY A 134 0.60 -5.73 6.15
N LEU A 135 0.36 -5.71 7.46
CA LEU A 135 -0.99 -5.66 8.03
C LEU A 135 -1.66 -4.30 7.82
N ILE A 136 -0.90 -3.21 7.97
CA ILE A 136 -1.40 -1.83 7.78
C ILE A 136 -1.77 -1.60 6.31
N ILE A 137 -0.94 -2.03 5.35
CA ILE A 137 -1.21 -1.88 3.91
C ILE A 137 -2.49 -2.63 3.51
N ARG A 138 -2.67 -3.87 3.97
CA ARG A 138 -3.91 -4.65 3.70
C ARG A 138 -5.15 -3.99 4.28
N GLN A 139 -5.03 -3.40 5.47
CA GLN A 139 -6.14 -2.69 6.10
C GLN A 139 -6.48 -1.40 5.34
N GLU A 140 -5.47 -0.70 4.82
CA GLU A 140 -5.65 0.52 4.02
C GLU A 140 -6.29 0.23 2.66
N GLU A 141 -5.88 -0.84 1.97
CA GLU A 141 -6.49 -1.29 0.71
C GLU A 141 -7.97 -1.66 0.91
N THR A 142 -8.27 -2.44 1.95
CA THR A 142 -9.65 -2.83 2.29
C THR A 142 -10.47 -1.60 2.67
N GLY A 143 -9.89 -0.67 3.42
CA GLY A 143 -10.51 0.61 3.79
C GLY A 143 -10.77 1.51 2.60
N ARG A 144 -9.86 1.58 1.60
CA ARG A 144 -10.08 2.32 0.35
C ARG A 144 -11.21 1.71 -0.47
N HIS A 145 -11.25 0.39 -0.59
CA HIS A 145 -12.29 -0.29 -1.36
C HIS A 145 -13.68 -0.07 -0.73
N VAL A 146 -13.79 -0.19 0.60
CA VAL A 146 -15.05 0.08 1.30
C VAL A 146 -15.45 1.55 1.19
N ARG A 147 -14.51 2.49 1.33
CA ARG A 147 -14.80 3.94 1.18
C ARG A 147 -15.22 4.30 -0.24
N MET A 148 -14.57 3.73 -1.26
CA MET A 148 -14.93 3.92 -2.66
C MET A 148 -16.34 3.40 -2.94
N LEU A 149 -16.65 2.16 -2.54
CA LEU A 149 -17.98 1.57 -2.70
C LEU A 149 -19.06 2.35 -1.94
N THR A 150 -18.75 2.79 -0.71
CA THR A 150 -19.69 3.59 0.09
C THR A 150 -19.95 4.96 -0.51
N HIS A 151 -18.92 5.58 -1.11
CA HIS A 151 -19.04 6.87 -1.79
C HIS A 151 -19.88 6.76 -3.07
N GLU A 152 -19.64 5.73 -3.88
CA GLU A 152 -20.40 5.48 -5.12
C GLU A 152 -21.90 5.23 -4.81
N ILE A 153 -22.18 4.42 -3.79
CA ILE A 153 -23.54 4.14 -3.35
C ILE A 153 -24.19 5.40 -2.78
N ARG A 154 -23.50 6.18 -1.95
CA ARG A 154 -24.06 7.42 -1.40
C ARG A 154 -24.32 8.47 -2.49
N SER A 155 -23.39 8.66 -3.42
CA SER A 155 -23.52 9.62 -4.53
C SER A 155 -24.74 9.31 -5.41
N THR A 156 -24.92 8.04 -5.77
CA THR A 156 -26.07 7.60 -6.58
C THR A 156 -27.41 7.67 -5.83
N LEU A 157 -27.42 7.36 -4.52
CA LEU A 157 -28.64 7.38 -3.71
C LEU A 157 -29.09 8.81 -3.36
N ASP A 158 -28.14 9.73 -3.15
CA ASP A 158 -28.44 11.12 -2.74
C ASP A 158 -29.18 11.89 -3.84
N ARG A 159 -28.77 11.73 -5.11
CA ARG A 159 -29.43 12.38 -6.26
C ARG A 159 -30.93 12.06 -6.35
N HIS A 160 -31.29 10.78 -6.30
CA HIS A 160 -32.69 10.37 -6.37
C HIS A 160 -33.47 10.76 -5.10
N THR A 161 -32.81 10.78 -3.94
CA THR A 161 -33.43 11.15 -2.67
C THR A 161 -33.72 12.65 -2.61
N ILE A 162 -32.79 13.51 -3.03
CA ILE A 162 -32.98 14.96 -3.09
C ILE A 162 -34.15 15.32 -4.01
N LEU A 163 -34.15 14.84 -5.26
CA LEU A 163 -35.24 15.07 -6.22
C LEU A 163 -36.61 14.60 -5.70
N LYS A 164 -36.65 13.41 -5.08
CA LYS A 164 -37.90 12.90 -4.49
C LYS A 164 -38.36 13.75 -3.31
N THR A 165 -37.43 14.26 -2.51
CA THR A 165 -37.75 15.08 -1.34
C THR A 165 -38.27 16.45 -1.75
N THR A 166 -37.66 17.08 -2.78
CA THR A 166 -38.17 18.36 -3.32
C THR A 166 -39.55 18.20 -3.94
N LEU A 167 -39.80 17.11 -4.68
CA LEU A 167 -41.12 16.77 -5.21
C LEU A 167 -42.17 16.60 -4.10
N VAL A 168 -41.83 15.92 -3.01
CA VAL A 168 -42.73 15.73 -1.85
C VAL A 168 -43.02 17.04 -1.15
N GLU A 169 -42.00 17.86 -0.93
CA GLU A 169 -42.16 19.16 -0.25
C GLU A 169 -42.96 20.15 -1.11
N LEU A 170 -42.75 20.14 -2.43
CA LEU A 170 -43.55 20.90 -3.38
C LEU A 170 -45.01 20.42 -3.41
N GLY A 171 -45.22 19.10 -3.39
CA GLY A 171 -46.54 18.50 -3.28
C GLY A 171 -47.28 18.92 -2.01
N ARG A 172 -46.58 19.01 -0.87
CA ARG A 172 -47.16 19.46 0.41
C ARG A 172 -47.44 20.96 0.45
N THR A 173 -46.52 21.79 -0.06
CA THR A 173 -46.66 23.25 -0.03
C THR A 173 -47.77 23.75 -0.94
N LEU A 174 -47.95 23.11 -2.10
CA LEU A 174 -48.98 23.47 -3.08
C LEU A 174 -50.22 22.57 -3.02
N ASP A 175 -50.28 21.60 -2.10
CA ASP A 175 -51.38 20.64 -1.96
C ASP A 175 -51.77 19.98 -3.31
N LEU A 176 -50.78 19.34 -3.94
CA LEU A 176 -50.89 18.75 -5.28
C LEU A 176 -51.38 17.31 -5.21
N ALA A 177 -52.19 16.91 -6.20
CA ALA A 177 -52.55 15.51 -6.40
C ALA A 177 -51.45 14.71 -7.11
N GLU A 178 -50.68 15.35 -8.01
CA GLU A 178 -49.54 14.72 -8.66
C GLU A 178 -48.51 15.80 -9.01
N CYS A 179 -47.23 15.43 -8.92
CA CYS A 179 -46.14 16.25 -9.43
C CYS A 179 -45.16 15.32 -10.16
N ALA A 180 -44.91 15.59 -11.43
CA ALA A 180 -44.17 14.71 -12.32
C ALA A 180 -43.05 15.47 -13.03
N LEU A 181 -41.84 14.90 -13.03
CA LEU A 181 -40.67 15.44 -13.69
C LEU A 181 -40.33 14.61 -14.93
N TRP A 182 -40.37 15.25 -16.09
CA TRP A 182 -40.10 14.69 -17.41
C TRP A 182 -38.72 15.13 -17.90
N MET A 183 -37.87 14.16 -18.21
CA MET A 183 -36.47 14.39 -18.63
C MET A 183 -36.30 14.02 -20.11
N PRO A 184 -35.51 14.77 -20.90
CA PRO A 184 -35.18 14.39 -22.27
C PRO A 184 -34.37 13.09 -22.30
N CYS A 185 -34.72 12.18 -23.19
CA CYS A 185 -33.97 10.95 -23.45
C CYS A 185 -32.70 11.25 -24.26
N GLN A 186 -31.69 10.36 -24.22
CA GLN A 186 -30.40 10.54 -24.92
C GLN A 186 -30.52 10.79 -26.43
N GLY A 187 -31.62 10.34 -27.06
CA GLY A 187 -31.91 10.60 -28.47
C GLY A 187 -32.54 11.96 -28.78
N GLY A 188 -32.79 12.82 -27.77
CA GLY A 188 -33.28 14.20 -27.93
C GLY A 188 -34.71 14.37 -28.49
N LEU A 189 -35.37 13.28 -28.89
CA LEU A 189 -36.67 13.30 -29.59
C LEU A 189 -37.88 13.08 -28.66
N THR A 190 -37.65 12.57 -27.45
CA THR A 190 -38.71 12.21 -26.49
C THR A 190 -38.36 12.63 -25.07
N LEU A 191 -39.37 13.00 -24.30
CA LEU A 191 -39.33 13.16 -22.86
C LEU A 191 -39.76 11.85 -22.19
N GLN A 192 -39.03 11.40 -21.20
CA GLN A 192 -39.33 10.25 -20.37
C GLN A 192 -39.66 10.70 -18.95
N LEU A 193 -40.68 10.10 -18.34
CA LEU A 193 -40.99 10.33 -16.94
C LEU A 193 -39.85 9.80 -16.06
N SER A 194 -39.18 10.69 -15.33
CA SER A 194 -38.06 10.34 -14.44
C SER A 194 -38.52 10.16 -13.00
N HIS A 195 -39.34 11.08 -12.49
CA HIS A 195 -39.84 11.07 -11.12
C HIS A 195 -41.30 11.50 -11.06
N ASN A 196 -42.06 10.98 -10.10
CA ASN A 196 -43.42 11.38 -9.81
C ASN A 196 -43.65 11.35 -8.28
N LEU A 197 -44.75 11.95 -7.82
CA LEU A 197 -45.10 12.04 -6.41
C LEU A 197 -45.94 10.85 -5.95
N ASN A 198 -47.07 10.61 -6.64
CA ASN A 198 -48.10 9.65 -6.22
C ASN A 198 -48.25 8.47 -7.19
N ASN A 199 -47.33 8.31 -8.15
CA ASN A 199 -47.35 7.23 -9.15
C ASN A 199 -48.63 7.17 -10.00
N LEU A 200 -49.35 8.29 -10.17
CA LEU A 200 -50.55 8.33 -11.00
C LEU A 200 -50.23 8.25 -12.51
N ILE A 201 -48.99 8.57 -12.91
CA ILE A 201 -48.48 8.40 -14.28
C ILE A 201 -47.54 7.17 -14.32
N PRO A 202 -47.73 6.21 -15.25
CA PRO A 202 -46.91 5.01 -15.29
C PRO A 202 -45.43 5.35 -15.59
N LEU A 203 -44.54 4.88 -14.70
CA LEU A 203 -43.09 4.96 -14.87
C LEU A 203 -42.68 4.33 -16.22
N GLY A 204 -41.84 5.04 -16.98
CA GLY A 204 -41.45 4.66 -18.34
C GLY A 204 -42.33 5.23 -19.46
N SER A 205 -43.35 6.05 -19.13
CA SER A 205 -44.08 6.82 -20.13
C SER A 205 -43.16 7.76 -20.90
N THR A 206 -43.33 7.82 -22.22
CA THR A 206 -42.58 8.70 -23.11
C THR A 206 -43.51 9.59 -23.92
N VAL A 207 -43.13 10.85 -24.10
CA VAL A 207 -43.88 11.84 -24.88
C VAL A 207 -42.95 12.50 -25.91
N PRO A 208 -43.34 12.61 -27.19
CA PRO A 208 -42.50 13.25 -28.20
C PRO A 208 -42.34 14.76 -27.93
N ILE A 209 -41.12 15.28 -28.06
CA ILE A 209 -40.80 16.71 -27.82
C ILE A 209 -41.44 17.63 -28.87
N ASN A 210 -41.70 17.11 -30.07
CA ASN A 210 -42.24 17.87 -31.21
C ASN A 210 -43.70 18.32 -31.05
N LEU A 211 -44.31 18.15 -29.86
CA LEU A 211 -45.66 18.65 -29.61
C LEU A 211 -45.63 20.18 -29.47
N PRO A 212 -46.62 20.90 -30.05
CA PRO A 212 -46.63 22.36 -30.06
C PRO A 212 -46.61 22.95 -28.65
N ILE A 213 -47.33 22.33 -27.72
CA ILE A 213 -47.38 22.76 -26.32
C ILE A 213 -46.05 22.59 -25.58
N ILE A 214 -45.23 21.60 -25.96
CA ILE A 214 -43.91 21.39 -25.35
C ILE A 214 -42.96 22.48 -25.83
N ASN A 215 -43.04 22.84 -27.12
CA ASN A 215 -42.28 23.95 -27.66
C ASN A 215 -42.69 25.30 -27.03
N GLU A 216 -43.98 25.47 -26.73
CA GLU A 216 -44.49 26.61 -25.97
C GLU A 216 -43.93 26.64 -24.55
N ILE A 217 -43.96 25.51 -23.84
CA ILE A 217 -43.36 25.35 -22.50
C ILE A 217 -41.86 25.67 -22.52
N PHE A 218 -41.14 25.24 -23.54
CA PHE A 218 -39.70 25.50 -23.65
C PHE A 218 -39.40 26.94 -24.04
N SER A 219 -40.30 27.62 -24.75
CA SER A 219 -40.12 29.02 -25.13
C SER A 219 -40.44 29.98 -23.98
N SER A 220 -41.43 29.66 -23.13
CA SER A 220 -41.84 30.51 -22.01
C SER A 220 -41.09 30.21 -20.71
N PRO A 221 -40.62 31.23 -19.96
CA PRO A 221 -40.15 31.06 -18.58
C PRO A 221 -41.27 30.80 -17.57
N GLU A 222 -42.50 31.18 -17.91
CA GLU A 222 -43.64 31.13 -17.00
C GLU A 222 -44.29 29.74 -17.00
N ALA A 223 -45.01 29.46 -15.92
CA ALA A 223 -45.75 28.21 -15.77
C ALA A 223 -47.00 28.26 -16.67
N ILE A 224 -47.09 27.33 -17.63
CA ILE A 224 -48.16 27.29 -18.64
C ILE A 224 -49.24 26.29 -18.23
N GLN A 225 -50.49 26.70 -18.34
CA GLN A 225 -51.63 25.81 -18.13
C GLN A 225 -51.77 24.86 -19.32
N ILE A 226 -51.81 23.55 -19.05
CA ILE A 226 -51.99 22.52 -20.06
C ILE A 226 -53.31 21.78 -19.84
N PRO A 227 -53.98 21.31 -20.90
CA PRO A 227 -55.18 20.51 -20.74
C PRO A 227 -54.84 19.16 -20.10
N HIS A 228 -55.70 18.66 -19.21
CA HIS A 228 -55.58 17.34 -18.59
C HIS A 228 -55.54 16.17 -19.61
N THR A 229 -56.01 16.39 -20.84
CA THR A 229 -55.94 15.43 -21.96
C THR A 229 -54.54 15.31 -22.56
N ASN A 230 -53.61 16.19 -22.17
CA ASN A 230 -52.25 16.18 -22.68
C ASN A 230 -51.50 14.89 -22.26
N PRO A 231 -50.67 14.30 -23.15
CA PRO A 231 -49.86 13.13 -22.81
C PRO A 231 -48.98 13.29 -21.57
N LEU A 232 -48.53 14.51 -21.26
CA LEU A 232 -47.72 14.84 -20.08
C LEU A 232 -48.52 14.77 -18.76
N ALA A 233 -49.85 14.90 -18.84
CA ALA A 233 -50.76 14.93 -17.70
C ALA A 233 -51.67 13.70 -17.63
N ARG A 234 -51.45 12.71 -18.52
CA ARG A 234 -52.32 11.56 -18.66
C ARG A 234 -52.11 10.57 -17.50
N MET A 235 -52.89 10.75 -16.45
CA MET A 235 -52.94 9.88 -15.29
C MET A 235 -53.68 8.57 -15.58
N ARG A 236 -53.44 7.53 -14.76
CA ARG A 236 -54.26 6.32 -14.74
C ARG A 236 -55.70 6.70 -14.39
N ASN A 237 -56.66 6.11 -15.10
CA ASN A 237 -58.07 6.22 -14.74
C ASN A 237 -58.29 5.59 -13.36
N THR A 238 -58.29 6.39 -12.29
CA THR A 238 -58.92 6.00 -11.04
C THR A 238 -60.44 6.00 -11.26
N VAL A 239 -61.18 5.06 -10.67
CA VAL A 239 -62.62 4.89 -10.90
C VAL A 239 -63.40 5.94 -10.09
N GLY A 240 -64.22 6.81 -10.74
CA GLY A 240 -64.99 7.85 -10.05
C GLY A 240 -65.62 8.91 -10.98
N ARG A 241 -66.51 9.79 -10.46
CA ARG A 241 -66.99 10.99 -11.17
C ARG A 241 -65.86 12.03 -11.18
N TYR A 242 -65.21 12.23 -12.33
CA TYR A 242 -64.11 13.19 -12.47
C TYR A 242 -64.57 14.54 -12.94
N ILE A 243 -64.13 15.59 -12.25
CA ILE A 243 -64.03 16.93 -12.80
C ILE A 243 -62.56 17.11 -13.21
N PRO A 244 -62.26 17.58 -14.43
CA PRO A 244 -60.89 17.69 -14.89
C PRO A 244 -60.07 18.62 -13.97
N PRO A 245 -58.90 18.17 -13.46
CA PRO A 245 -58.05 19.02 -12.66
C PRO A 245 -57.36 20.06 -13.53
N GLU A 246 -57.02 21.20 -12.92
CA GLU A 246 -56.11 22.13 -13.58
C GLU A 246 -54.67 21.61 -13.48
N VAL A 247 -53.99 21.65 -14.63
CA VAL A 247 -52.63 21.16 -14.78
C VAL A 247 -51.76 22.29 -15.29
N VAL A 248 -50.60 22.44 -14.66
CA VAL A 248 -49.61 23.44 -15.05
C VAL A 248 -48.30 22.73 -15.36
N ALA A 249 -47.63 23.18 -16.40
CA ALA A 249 -46.31 22.70 -16.79
C ALA A 249 -45.33 23.87 -16.79
N VAL A 250 -44.15 23.64 -16.21
CA VAL A 250 -43.06 24.61 -16.16
C VAL A 250 -41.79 23.96 -16.71
N ARG A 251 -41.01 24.73 -17.47
CA ARG A 251 -39.70 24.27 -17.93
C ARG A 251 -38.71 24.27 -16.77
N VAL A 252 -37.88 23.23 -16.70
CA VAL A 252 -36.77 23.13 -15.75
C VAL A 252 -35.49 23.06 -16.58
N PRO A 253 -34.63 24.09 -16.57
CA PRO A 253 -33.39 24.07 -17.32
C PRO A 253 -32.47 22.95 -16.85
N LEU A 254 -31.90 22.19 -17.78
CA LEU A 254 -30.86 21.21 -17.50
C LEU A 254 -29.53 21.80 -17.94
N LEU A 255 -28.60 21.96 -17.00
CA LEU A 255 -27.23 22.36 -17.31
C LEU A 255 -26.49 21.15 -17.88
N HIS A 256 -25.99 21.29 -19.10
CA HIS A 256 -25.10 20.31 -19.71
C HIS A 256 -23.66 20.69 -19.35
N LEU A 257 -23.03 19.92 -18.47
CA LEU A 257 -21.61 20.07 -18.14
C LEU A 257 -20.78 19.41 -19.25
N SER A 258 -20.85 19.96 -20.46
CA SER A 258 -19.89 19.62 -21.51
C SER A 258 -18.57 20.27 -21.17
N SER A 259 -17.56 19.40 -21.01
CA SER A 259 -16.13 19.66 -20.84
C SER A 259 -15.65 21.06 -21.23
N PHE A 260 -14.90 21.68 -20.31
CA PHE A 260 -13.99 22.79 -20.58
C PHE A 260 -12.95 22.40 -21.63
N THR A 261 -13.32 22.46 -22.90
CA THR A 261 -12.38 22.44 -24.02
C THR A 261 -12.90 23.42 -25.06
N ASN A 262 -12.14 24.52 -25.20
CA ASN A 262 -12.13 25.47 -26.30
C ASN A 262 -12.89 25.00 -27.54
N ASP A 263 -13.99 25.65 -27.85
CA ASP A 263 -14.09 26.58 -28.98
C ASP A 263 -15.55 27.04 -29.10
N TRP A 264 -15.75 28.27 -29.57
CA TRP A 264 -17.06 28.84 -29.83
C TRP A 264 -17.78 28.06 -30.93
N ALA A 265 -18.45 26.97 -30.56
CA ALA A 265 -19.41 26.26 -31.38
C ALA A 265 -20.82 26.75 -31.00
N GLU A 266 -21.34 27.53 -31.93
CA GLU A 266 -22.71 28.02 -32.10
C GLU A 266 -23.81 27.14 -31.47
N LEU A 267 -24.73 27.81 -30.75
CA LEU A 267 -26.05 27.33 -30.35
C LEU A 267 -26.05 26.09 -29.44
N SER A 268 -25.66 26.27 -28.18
CA SER A 268 -25.94 25.31 -27.11
C SER A 268 -27.42 24.91 -27.15
N THR A 269 -27.74 23.69 -27.55
CA THR A 269 -29.07 23.10 -27.40
C THR A 269 -29.37 23.00 -25.91
N ARG A 270 -29.95 24.06 -25.35
CA ARG A 270 -30.43 24.08 -23.97
C ARG A 270 -31.41 22.93 -23.82
N SER A 271 -31.00 21.91 -23.07
CA SER A 271 -31.88 20.79 -22.75
C SER A 271 -32.78 21.23 -21.61
N TYR A 272 -34.09 21.14 -21.81
CA TYR A 272 -35.07 21.45 -20.78
C TYR A 272 -35.77 20.17 -20.35
N ALA A 273 -35.95 20.01 -19.05
CA ALA A 273 -36.94 19.11 -18.47
C ALA A 273 -38.28 19.83 -18.35
N VAL A 274 -39.36 19.07 -18.19
CA VAL A 274 -40.70 19.61 -17.94
C VAL A 274 -41.18 19.10 -16.59
N MET A 275 -41.52 20.00 -15.68
CA MET A 275 -42.20 19.67 -14.44
C MET A 275 -43.69 19.94 -14.61
N VAL A 276 -44.52 18.93 -14.32
CA VAL A 276 -45.97 18.97 -14.48
C VAL A 276 -46.60 18.84 -13.10
N LEU A 277 -47.42 19.81 -12.73
CA LEU A 277 -48.09 19.90 -11.44
C LEU A 277 -49.60 19.79 -11.66
N VAL A 278 -50.23 18.89 -10.92
CA VAL A 278 -51.66 18.58 -11.05
C VAL A 278 -52.36 18.88 -9.73
N LEU A 279 -53.38 19.73 -9.79
CA LEU A 279 -54.23 20.03 -8.64
C LEU A 279 -55.21 18.86 -8.32
N PRO A 280 -55.76 18.82 -7.10
CA PRO A 280 -56.77 17.83 -6.72
C PRO A 280 -57.96 17.78 -7.68
N MET A 281 -58.45 16.58 -7.96
CA MET A 281 -59.52 16.24 -8.92
C MET A 281 -60.93 16.74 -8.51
N ASN A 282 -61.00 17.72 -7.62
CA ASN A 282 -62.24 18.23 -7.04
C ASN A 282 -62.86 19.33 -7.90
N GLY A 283 -62.13 19.86 -8.91
CA GLY A 283 -62.63 20.84 -9.88
C GLY A 283 -62.94 22.25 -9.32
N LEU A 284 -62.85 22.42 -8.01
CA LEU A 284 -63.16 23.66 -7.30
C LEU A 284 -61.94 24.59 -7.17
N ARG A 285 -60.74 24.04 -7.21
CA ARG A 285 -59.49 24.78 -7.01
C ARG A 285 -58.85 25.09 -8.36
N LYS A 286 -58.50 26.37 -8.52
CA LYS A 286 -57.72 26.88 -9.65
C LYS A 286 -56.37 27.37 -9.18
N TRP A 287 -55.40 27.39 -10.09
CA TRP A 287 -54.11 28.01 -9.82
C TRP A 287 -54.27 29.50 -9.57
N ARG A 288 -53.70 29.98 -8.46
CA ARG A 288 -53.60 31.41 -8.16
C ARG A 288 -52.27 31.95 -8.71
N GLU A 289 -52.24 33.22 -9.09
CA GLU A 289 -51.02 33.89 -9.60
C GLU A 289 -49.83 33.68 -8.66
N HIS A 290 -50.03 33.84 -7.35
CA HIS A 290 -48.97 33.63 -6.34
C HIS A 290 -48.48 32.17 -6.24
N GLU A 291 -49.29 31.17 -6.63
CA GLU A 291 -48.87 29.76 -6.66
C GLU A 291 -48.02 29.48 -7.89
N LEU A 292 -48.33 30.12 -9.02
CA LEU A 292 -47.56 30.03 -10.27
C LEU A 292 -46.17 30.67 -10.10
N GLU A 293 -46.09 31.84 -9.45
CA GLU A 293 -44.83 32.48 -9.09
C GLU A 293 -43.97 31.56 -8.20
N LEU A 294 -44.59 30.90 -7.21
CA LEU A 294 -43.91 29.98 -6.30
C LEU A 294 -43.37 28.75 -7.04
N VAL A 295 -44.14 28.19 -7.97
CA VAL A 295 -43.71 27.09 -8.84
C VAL A 295 -42.49 27.48 -9.67
N GLN A 296 -42.47 28.70 -10.20
CA GLN A 296 -41.34 29.21 -10.97
C GLN A 296 -40.08 29.32 -10.11
N VAL A 297 -40.19 29.89 -8.91
CA VAL A 297 -39.06 29.98 -7.96
C VAL A 297 -38.56 28.58 -7.57
N VAL A 298 -39.46 27.63 -7.34
CA VAL A 298 -39.06 26.25 -7.01
C VAL A 298 -38.42 25.55 -8.21
N ALA A 299 -38.93 25.75 -9.43
CA ALA A 299 -38.31 25.21 -10.64
C ALA A 299 -36.87 25.72 -10.82
N ASP A 300 -36.63 27.00 -10.53
CA ASP A 300 -35.28 27.58 -10.51
C ASP A 300 -34.44 27.07 -9.33
N GLN A 301 -35.01 26.80 -8.16
CA GLN A 301 -34.27 26.19 -7.04
C GLN A 301 -33.92 24.72 -7.26
N VAL A 302 -34.77 23.95 -7.93
CA VAL A 302 -34.47 22.58 -8.38
C VAL A 302 -33.30 22.59 -9.37
N LEU A 303 -33.18 23.65 -10.18
CA LEU A 303 -32.02 23.94 -11.03
C LEU A 303 -30.73 24.08 -10.18
N ILE A 304 -30.78 24.84 -9.08
CA ILE A 304 -29.65 25.06 -8.16
C ILE A 304 -29.30 23.77 -7.38
N ALA A 305 -30.28 22.97 -6.98
CA ALA A 305 -30.02 21.68 -6.35
C ALA A 305 -29.31 20.71 -7.31
N ASN A 306 -29.70 20.71 -8.59
CA ASN A 306 -28.98 19.99 -9.66
C ASN A 306 -27.57 20.56 -9.88
N PHE A 307 -27.37 21.88 -9.74
CA PHE A 307 -26.07 22.54 -9.87
C PHE A 307 -25.06 22.10 -8.78
N ILE A 308 -25.51 21.96 -7.52
CA ILE A 308 -24.65 21.52 -6.41
C ILE A 308 -24.25 20.03 -6.56
N LEU A 309 -25.17 19.20 -7.05
CA LEU A 309 -24.90 17.77 -7.32
C LEU A 309 -23.94 17.54 -8.50
N LEU A 310 -23.87 18.47 -9.46
CA LEU A 310 -22.97 18.38 -10.61
C LEU A 310 -21.56 18.94 -10.31
N LEU A 311 -21.41 19.86 -9.35
CA LEU A 311 -20.13 20.47 -8.96
C LEU A 311 -19.29 19.64 -7.98
N THR A 312 -19.85 18.56 -7.43
CA THR A 312 -19.16 17.66 -6.49
C THR A 312 -18.68 16.35 -7.15
N SER A 313 -18.71 16.28 -8.49
CA SER A 313 -18.14 15.20 -9.31
C SER A 313 -16.76 15.54 -9.87
#